data_AF-A0A2D5DYV6-F1
#
_entry.id   AF-A0A2D5DYV6-F1
#
_cell.length_a   1.000
_cell.length_b   1.000
_cell.length_c   1.000
_cell.angle_alpha   90.00
_cell.angle_beta   90.00
_cell.angle_gamma   90.00
#
_symmetry.space_group_name_H-M   'P 1'
#
loop_
_entity.id
_entity.type
_entity.pdbx_description
1 polymer ?
#
loop_
_entity_poly.entity_id
_entity_poly.type
_entity_poly.pdbx_seq_one_letter_code
_entity_poly.pdbx_strand_id
1 'polypeptide(L)'
;MDKHDLMILDIVQQHKREQQEHIRLAVLERNFWKRIEGDVTLSVGQARIGERITRLYLDGLIQNKNGYMLTKKGREALSQETERLVHVA
;
A
#
# COMPACT_ATOMS: atom_id res chain seq x y z
N MET A 1 2.88 -9.10 -6.99
CA MET A 1 2.46 -8.39 -5.77
C MET A 1 1.54 -9.29 -4.99
N ASP A 2 1.67 -9.32 -3.68
CA ASP A 2 0.74 -10.05 -2.81
C ASP A 2 -0.32 -9.11 -2.17
N LYS A 3 -1.20 -9.67 -1.34
CA LYS A 3 -2.26 -8.96 -0.60
C LYS A 3 -1.72 -7.74 0.18
N HIS A 4 -0.54 -7.85 0.76
CA HIS A 4 0.03 -6.78 1.60
C HIS A 4 0.63 -5.67 0.75
N ASP A 5 1.26 -6.00 -0.38
CA ASP A 5 1.73 -5.01 -1.34
C ASP A 5 0.54 -4.18 -1.86
N LEU A 6 -0.56 -4.85 -2.21
CA LEU A 6 -1.82 -4.20 -2.62
C LEU A 6 -2.40 -3.33 -1.52
N MET A 7 -2.40 -3.82 -0.28
CA MET A 7 -2.86 -3.06 0.88
C MET A 7 -2.06 -1.77 1.06
N ILE A 8 -0.74 -1.80 0.87
CA ILE A 8 0.10 -0.60 0.94
C ILE A 8 -0.30 0.39 -0.15
N LEU A 9 -0.48 -0.06 -1.40
CA LEU A 9 -0.90 0.82 -2.49
C LEU A 9 -2.28 1.45 -2.21
N ASP A 10 -3.21 0.67 -1.69
CA ASP A 10 -4.55 1.13 -1.35
C ASP A 10 -4.53 2.16 -0.21
N ILE A 11 -3.74 1.96 0.86
CA ILE A 11 -3.59 2.95 1.94
C ILE A 11 -3.06 4.27 1.39
N VAL A 12 -2.03 4.22 0.52
CA VAL A 12 -1.45 5.41 -0.10
C VAL A 12 -2.51 6.14 -0.96
N GLN A 13 -3.29 5.40 -1.76
CA GLN A 13 -4.34 5.94 -2.60
C GLN A 13 -5.48 6.55 -1.78
N GLN A 14 -5.93 5.87 -0.72
CA GLN A 14 -6.98 6.34 0.19
C GLN A 14 -6.55 7.62 0.89
N HIS A 15 -5.33 7.67 1.44
CA HIS A 15 -4.83 8.86 2.12
C HIS A 15 -4.74 10.06 1.19
N LYS A 16 -4.27 9.86 -0.05
CA LYS A 16 -4.26 10.94 -1.06
C LYS A 16 -5.67 11.44 -1.39
N ARG A 17 -6.67 10.55 -1.45
CA ARG A 17 -8.07 10.92 -1.71
C ARG A 17 -8.65 11.75 -0.56
N GLU A 18 -8.41 11.33 0.68
CA GLU A 18 -9.02 11.92 1.87
C GLU A 18 -8.32 13.20 2.34
N GLN A 19 -6.99 13.21 2.33
CA GLN A 19 -6.19 14.31 2.89
C GLN A 19 -5.62 15.23 1.80
N GLN A 20 -5.72 14.86 0.51
CA GLN A 20 -5.11 15.58 -0.61
C GLN A 20 -3.58 15.75 -0.51
N GLU A 21 -2.93 15.03 0.39
CA GLU A 21 -1.50 15.11 0.71
C GLU A 21 -0.76 13.79 0.47
N HIS A 22 0.57 13.83 0.54
CA HIS A 22 1.41 12.63 0.48
C HIS A 22 1.52 11.98 1.87
N ILE A 23 1.40 10.67 1.93
CA ILE A 23 1.38 9.96 3.21
C ILE A 23 2.79 9.88 3.82
N ARG A 24 2.94 10.26 5.09
CA ARG A 24 4.20 10.09 5.82
C ARG A 24 4.39 8.62 6.21
N LEU A 25 5.65 8.16 6.29
CA LEU A 25 5.99 6.76 6.60
C LEU A 25 5.26 6.27 7.87
N ALA A 26 5.36 7.02 8.97
CA ALA A 26 4.74 6.64 10.25
C ALA A 26 3.20 6.52 10.16
N VAL A 27 2.55 7.29 9.28
CA VAL A 27 1.10 7.22 9.07
C VAL A 27 0.75 6.00 8.21
N LEU A 28 1.54 5.72 7.17
CA LEU A 28 1.41 4.54 6.33
C LEU A 28 1.55 3.26 7.16
N GLU A 29 2.59 3.17 7.98
CA GLU A 29 2.84 2.01 8.84
C GLU A 29 1.69 1.81 9.83
N ARG A 30 1.25 2.87 10.51
CA ARG A 30 0.11 2.79 11.45
C ARG A 30 -1.17 2.30 10.77
N ASN A 31 -1.50 2.83 9.59
CA ASN A 31 -2.70 2.41 8.86
C ASN A 31 -2.60 0.96 8.38
N PHE A 32 -1.40 0.51 8.00
CA PHE A 32 -1.17 -0.87 7.63
C PHE A 32 -1.37 -1.81 8.83
N TRP A 33 -0.78 -1.49 9.98
CA TRP A 33 -0.96 -2.28 11.21
C TRP A 33 -2.43 -2.39 11.61
N LYS A 34 -3.19 -1.28 11.57
CA LYS A 34 -4.63 -1.31 11.84
C LYS A 34 -5.42 -2.25 10.91
N ARG A 35 -5.01 -2.40 9.66
CA ARG A 35 -5.69 -3.29 8.70
C ARG A 35 -5.33 -4.76 8.89
N ILE A 36 -4.16 -5.06 9.44
CA ILE A 36 -3.73 -6.45 9.72
C ILE A 36 -3.96 -6.88 11.17
N GLU A 37 -4.27 -5.96 12.09
CA GLU A 37 -4.66 -6.28 13.47
C GLU A 37 -5.88 -7.21 13.55
N GLY A 38 -6.75 -7.22 12.53
CA GLY A 38 -7.85 -8.19 12.40
C GLY A 38 -7.44 -9.59 11.91
N ASP A 39 -6.22 -9.74 11.39
CA ASP A 39 -5.65 -10.98 10.84
C ASP A 39 -4.68 -11.56 11.90
N VAL A 40 -5.22 -12.30 12.89
CA VAL A 40 -4.57 -12.79 14.15
C VAL A 40 -3.32 -13.68 13.92
N THR A 41 -2.90 -13.91 12.68
CA THR A 41 -1.83 -14.84 12.30
C THR A 41 -0.49 -14.18 11.98
N LEU A 42 -0.41 -12.84 11.89
CA LEU A 42 0.80 -12.13 11.47
C LEU A 42 1.54 -11.49 12.65
N SER A 43 2.73 -12.01 12.97
CA SER A 43 3.66 -11.33 13.88
C SER A 43 4.31 -10.11 13.23
N VAL A 44 4.75 -9.13 14.05
CA VAL A 44 5.42 -7.89 13.61
C VAL A 44 6.61 -8.16 12.66
N GLY A 45 7.33 -9.28 12.86
CA GLY A 45 8.44 -9.68 12.01
C GLY A 45 8.05 -10.24 10.63
N GLN A 46 6.82 -10.74 10.46
CA GLN A 46 6.39 -11.39 9.21
C GLN A 46 5.81 -10.41 8.19
N ALA A 47 5.24 -9.29 8.64
CA ALA A 47 4.66 -8.31 7.73
C ALA A 47 5.73 -7.63 6.84
N ARG A 48 6.97 -7.51 7.34
CA ARG A 48 8.14 -6.90 6.65
C ARG A 48 7.78 -5.63 5.86
N ILE A 49 6.97 -4.76 6.47
CA ILE A 49 6.39 -3.58 5.81
C ILE A 49 7.45 -2.66 5.19
N GLY A 50 8.55 -2.41 5.90
CA GLY A 50 9.64 -1.57 5.40
C GLY A 50 10.22 -2.08 4.08
N GLU A 51 10.48 -3.38 3.99
CA GLU A 51 11.00 -4.00 2.76
C GLU A 51 10.01 -3.99 1.62
N ARG A 52 8.70 -4.13 1.92
CA ARG A 52 7.65 -4.02 0.92
C ARG A 52 7.58 -2.60 0.37
N ILE A 53 7.63 -1.58 1.23
CA ILE A 53 7.68 -0.18 0.81
C ILE A 53 8.91 0.06 -0.07
N THR A 54 10.09 -0.42 0.34
CA THR A 54 11.32 -0.31 -0.47
C THR A 54 11.15 -0.98 -1.83
N ARG A 55 10.59 -2.19 -1.90
CA ARG A 55 10.35 -2.89 -3.16
C ARG A 55 9.39 -2.14 -4.07
N LEU A 56 8.25 -1.68 -3.54
CA LEU A 56 7.27 -0.90 -4.29
C LEU A 56 7.85 0.42 -4.82
N TYR A 57 8.78 1.03 -4.07
CA TYR A 57 9.50 2.21 -4.51
C TYR A 57 10.47 1.89 -5.66
N LEU A 58 11.28 0.83 -5.51
CA LEU A 58 12.21 0.37 -6.55
C LEU A 58 11.50 -0.06 -7.83
N ASP A 59 10.33 -0.70 -7.71
CA ASP A 59 9.47 -1.11 -8.83
C ASP A 59 8.75 0.08 -9.50
N GLY A 60 8.88 1.29 -8.93
CA GLY A 60 8.27 2.51 -9.44
C GLY A 60 6.75 2.56 -9.28
N LEU A 61 6.19 1.79 -8.34
CA LEU A 61 4.75 1.79 -8.02
C LEU A 61 4.40 2.95 -7.06
N ILE A 62 5.33 3.25 -6.16
CA ILE A 62 5.27 4.44 -5.30
C ILE A 62 6.48 5.33 -5.52
N GLN A 63 6.34 6.61 -5.22
CA GLN A 63 7.46 7.57 -5.15
C GLN A 63 7.40 8.30 -3.82
N ASN A 64 8.55 8.77 -3.33
CA ASN A 64 8.64 9.59 -2.14
C ASN A 64 9.06 11.03 -2.53
N LYS A 65 8.15 11.99 -2.33
CA LYS A 65 8.36 13.42 -2.54
C LYS A 65 7.75 14.17 -1.36
N ASN A 66 8.48 14.26 -0.25
CA ASN A 66 7.96 14.74 1.04
C ASN A 66 6.81 13.89 1.59
N GLY A 67 6.86 12.57 1.36
CA GLY A 67 5.80 11.62 1.64
C GLY A 67 5.58 10.71 0.43
N TYR A 68 4.95 9.56 0.67
CA TYR A 68 4.67 8.57 -0.35
C TYR A 68 3.41 8.92 -1.14
N MET A 69 3.46 8.65 -2.44
CA MET A 69 2.31 8.73 -3.35
C MET A 69 2.40 7.66 -4.43
N LEU A 70 1.26 7.26 -5.00
CA LEU A 70 1.24 6.36 -6.15
C LEU A 70 1.78 7.05 -7.41
N THR A 71 2.55 6.31 -8.19
CA THR A 71 2.87 6.68 -9.57
C THR A 71 1.70 6.34 -10.50
N LYS A 72 1.80 6.69 -11.79
CA LYS A 72 0.84 6.22 -12.80
C LYS A 72 0.79 4.69 -12.84
N LYS A 73 1.96 4.03 -12.87
CA LYS A 73 2.12 2.58 -12.84
C LYS A 73 1.49 1.97 -11.58
N GLY A 74 1.67 2.59 -10.42
CA GLY A 74 1.07 2.13 -9.16
C GLY A 74 -0.45 2.18 -9.17
N ARG A 75 -1.05 3.24 -9.72
CA ARG A 75 -2.51 3.35 -9.88
C ARG A 75 -3.07 2.30 -10.83
N GLU A 76 -2.41 2.09 -11.96
CA GLU A 76 -2.80 1.08 -12.95
C GLU A 76 -2.72 -0.33 -12.34
N ALA A 77 -1.65 -0.65 -11.63
CA ALA A 77 -1.49 -1.93 -10.94
C ALA A 77 -2.60 -2.17 -9.91
N LEU A 78 -2.97 -1.14 -9.13
CA LEU A 78 -4.05 -1.22 -8.16
C LEU A 78 -5.43 -1.40 -8.82
N SER A 79 -5.69 -0.71 -9.95
CA SER A 79 -6.95 -0.84 -10.71
C SER A 79 -7.09 -2.24 -11.30
N GLN A 80 -6.06 -2.72 -11.99
CA GLN A 80 -6.08 -4.03 -12.64
C GLN A 80 -6.32 -5.17 -11.65
N GLU A 81 -5.72 -5.10 -10.46
CA GLU A 81 -5.91 -6.13 -9.46
C GLU A 81 -7.29 -6.05 -8.79
N THR A 82 -7.80 -4.84 -8.58
CA THR A 82 -9.20 -4.64 -8.13
C THR A 82 -10.18 -5.25 -9.13
N GLU A 83 -9.98 -5.01 -10.42
CA GLU A 83 -10.81 -5.56 -11.49
C GLU A 83 -10.76 -7.09 -11.56
N ARG A 84 -9.58 -7.68 -11.34
CA ARG A 84 -9.44 -9.14 -11.24
C ARG A 84 -10.23 -9.73 -10.07
N LEU A 85 -10.16 -9.10 -8.90
CA LEU A 85 -10.91 -9.55 -7.72
C LEU A 85 -12.43 -9.45 -7.93
N VAL A 86 -12.89 -8.44 -8.67
CA VAL A 86 -14.31 -8.27 -9.00
C VAL A 86 -14.81 -9.29 -10.04
N HIS A 87 -13.99 -9.67 -11.02
CA HIS A 87 -14.40 -10.65 -12.05
C HIS A 87 -14.32 -12.12 -11.60
N VAL A 88 -13.67 -12.39 -10.46
CA VAL A 88 -13.52 -13.74 -9.90
C VAL A 88 -14.54 -14.01 -8.78
N ALA A 89 -15.27 -13.00 -8.31
CA ALA A 89 -16.31 -13.08 -7.28
C ALA A 89 -17.72 -13.16 -7.88
#